data_AF-A0AAV1AQI2-F1
#
_entry.id   AF-A0AAV1AQI2-F1
#
_cell.length_a   1.000
_cell.length_b   1.000
_cell.length_c   1.000
_cell.angle_alpha   90.00
_cell.angle_beta   90.00
_cell.angle_gamma   90.00
#
_symmetry.space_group_name_H-M   'P 1'
#
loop_
_entity.id
_entity.type
_entity.pdbx_description
1 polymer ?
#
loop_
_entity_poly.entity_id
_entity_poly.type
_entity_poly.pdbx_seq_one_letter_code
_entity_poly.pdbx_strand_id
1 'polypeptide(L)'
;MAFALGTHILIFVSLLSILGTPSSCFKPKNLVSVASNFTSDADWPSTMATWYGAPEGDGSESGACGYGRAVGGPPYNSMISAGNPSIYQSGKGCGTCYQVKCTGNSACSGNPVRVFITDLCPECAHYFDLSGHAFGSMAKSGQADNLRTAGKISVQYERC
;
A
#
# COMPACT_ATOMS: atom_id res chain seq x y z
N MET A 1 -21.87 66.70 -2.37
CA MET A 1 -21.64 65.80 -1.22
C MET A 1 -20.35 65.04 -1.53
N ALA A 2 -19.19 65.66 -1.31
CA ALA A 2 -18.41 65.70 -0.06
C ALA A 2 -17.65 64.38 0.24
N PHE A 3 -16.32 64.47 0.02
CA PHE A 3 -15.13 63.69 0.45
C PHE A 3 -15.27 62.82 1.72
N ALA A 4 -14.54 61.73 1.95
CA ALA A 4 -13.07 61.69 2.02
C ALA A 4 -12.47 60.26 2.05
N LEU A 5 -11.26 60.14 1.48
CA LEU A 5 -10.24 59.14 1.83
C LEU A 5 -9.74 59.44 3.26
N GLY A 6 -9.48 58.40 4.06
CA GLY A 6 -8.86 58.51 5.39
C GLY A 6 -7.86 57.39 5.65
N THR A 7 -6.59 57.72 5.53
CA THR A 7 -5.39 57.01 6.03
C THR A 7 -5.23 57.19 7.56
N HIS A 8 -4.26 56.44 8.16
CA HIS A 8 -3.65 56.60 9.52
C HIS A 8 -4.34 55.79 10.64
N ILE A 9 -3.73 55.05 11.60
CA ILE A 9 -2.42 54.98 12.29
C ILE A 9 -2.46 53.60 13.04
N LEU A 10 -1.54 52.64 12.84
CA LEU A 10 -0.33 52.36 13.65
C LEU A 10 -0.48 52.30 15.21
N ILE A 11 -0.10 51.13 15.78
CA ILE A 11 0.48 50.88 17.13
C ILE A 11 -0.50 50.61 18.31
N PHE A 12 -0.42 49.43 18.95
CA PHE A 12 0.17 49.23 20.30
C PHE A 12 0.13 47.76 20.75
N VAL A 13 1.28 47.31 21.23
CA VAL A 13 1.59 46.02 21.87
C VAL A 13 1.22 46.08 23.36
N SER A 14 0.65 45.01 23.94
CA SER A 14 0.80 44.68 25.37
C SER A 14 0.48 43.19 25.61
N LEU A 15 1.48 42.31 25.71
CA LEU A 15 2.13 41.82 26.94
C LEU A 15 1.20 41.24 28.03
N LEU A 16 1.19 39.91 28.10
CA LEU A 16 1.52 39.05 29.25
C LEU A 16 0.90 39.37 30.64
N SER A 17 0.06 38.45 31.12
CA SER A 17 -0.21 38.25 32.56
C SER A 17 -0.12 36.75 32.91
N ILE A 18 0.97 36.39 33.58
CA ILE A 18 1.22 35.08 34.21
C ILE A 18 0.56 35.07 35.60
N LEU A 19 -0.18 34.01 35.93
CA LEU A 19 -0.44 33.50 37.30
C LEU A 19 -0.28 31.96 37.17
N GLY A 20 0.69 31.24 37.73
CA GLY A 20 1.10 31.12 39.14
C GLY A 20 -0.04 30.44 39.92
N THR A 21 -0.06 29.17 40.33
CA THR A 21 0.88 28.29 41.08
C THR A 21 0.16 26.92 41.31
N PRO A 22 0.57 25.97 42.17
CA PRO A 22 1.83 25.25 42.34
C PRO A 22 1.69 23.70 42.18
N SER A 23 2.84 23.06 42.00
CA SER A 23 3.20 21.65 42.25
C SER A 23 2.15 20.66 42.82
N SER A 24 1.80 19.66 42.01
CA SER A 24 1.43 18.32 42.50
C SER A 24 2.37 17.29 41.88
N CYS A 25 3.21 16.70 42.72
CA CYS A 25 4.14 15.63 42.39
C CYS A 25 3.40 14.41 41.84
N PHE A 26 3.47 14.18 40.52
CA PHE A 26 3.15 12.86 39.99
C PHE A 26 4.32 11.93 40.24
N LYS A 27 4.12 10.94 41.13
CA LYS A 27 5.04 9.81 41.33
C LYS A 27 4.63 8.70 40.37
N PRO A 28 5.33 8.46 39.23
CA PRO A 28 5.11 7.25 38.48
C PRO A 28 5.71 6.08 39.25
N LYS A 29 4.85 5.19 39.76
CA LYS A 29 5.25 3.89 40.30
C LYS A 29 5.48 2.94 39.13
N ASN A 30 6.63 2.26 39.16
CA ASN A 30 7.00 1.06 38.39
C ASN A 30 6.91 1.18 36.86
N LEU A 31 8.01 1.65 36.26
CA LEU A 31 8.37 1.24 34.89
C LEU A 31 8.72 -0.25 34.94
N VAL A 32 7.76 -1.12 34.62
CA VAL A 32 8.08 -2.49 34.26
C VAL A 32 8.81 -2.40 32.92
N SER A 33 10.12 -2.65 32.93
CA SER A 33 10.90 -2.88 31.71
C SER A 33 10.43 -4.19 31.10
N VAL A 34 9.33 -4.13 30.35
CA VAL A 34 9.04 -5.16 29.35
C VAL A 34 10.10 -4.96 28.28
N ALA A 35 11.21 -5.69 28.40
CA ALA A 35 12.09 -5.91 27.26
C ALA A 35 11.30 -6.78 26.28
N SER A 36 10.42 -6.15 25.50
CA SER A 36 9.99 -6.72 24.24
C SER A 36 11.26 -6.81 23.41
N ASN A 37 11.72 -8.04 23.16
CA ASN A 37 12.57 -8.32 22.01
C ASN A 37 11.77 -7.91 20.77
N PHE A 38 11.78 -6.62 20.46
CA PHE A 38 11.30 -6.09 19.20
C PHE A 38 12.41 -6.42 18.21
N THR A 39 12.44 -7.67 17.75
CA THR A 39 12.92 -7.93 16.39
C THR A 39 12.03 -7.08 15.52
N SER A 40 12.54 -5.95 15.06
CA SER A 40 11.88 -5.09 14.09
C SER A 40 11.85 -5.77 12.72
N ASP A 41 11.36 -7.00 12.64
CA ASP A 41 10.73 -7.50 11.44
C ASP A 41 9.29 -7.00 11.56
N ALA A 42 8.99 -5.90 10.90
CA ALA A 42 7.60 -5.47 10.79
C ALA A 42 6.84 -6.63 10.13
N ASP A 43 5.94 -7.28 10.86
CA ASP A 43 5.11 -8.34 10.32
C ASP A 43 4.30 -7.79 9.15
N TRP A 44 4.63 -8.20 7.92
CA TRP A 44 3.90 -7.77 6.73
C TRP A 44 2.43 -8.18 6.85
N PRO A 45 1.47 -7.27 6.58
CA PRO A 45 0.06 -7.61 6.58
C PRO A 45 -0.21 -8.75 5.60
N SER A 46 -1.08 -9.67 6.03
CA SER A 46 -1.49 -10.83 5.23
C SER A 46 -2.86 -10.60 4.59
N THR A 47 -3.02 -11.11 3.38
CA THR A 47 -4.28 -11.09 2.62
C THR A 47 -4.30 -12.28 1.66
N MET A 48 -5.39 -12.44 0.92
CA MET A 48 -5.43 -13.38 -0.20
C MET A 48 -5.03 -12.66 -1.49
N ALA A 49 -4.62 -13.44 -2.48
CA ALA A 49 -4.47 -12.98 -3.86
C ALA A 49 -4.99 -14.02 -4.84
N THR A 50 -5.49 -13.57 -5.98
CA THR A 50 -5.78 -14.40 -7.16
C THR A 50 -5.01 -13.90 -8.36
N TRP A 51 -5.32 -14.42 -9.55
CA TRP A 51 -4.79 -13.89 -10.80
C TRP A 51 -5.82 -13.94 -11.93
N TYR A 52 -5.58 -13.13 -12.95
CA TYR A 52 -6.43 -12.99 -14.13
C TYR A 52 -5.62 -12.89 -15.43
N GLY A 53 -6.33 -13.05 -16.55
CA GLY A 53 -5.75 -13.00 -17.89
C GLY A 53 -5.04 -14.31 -18.30
N ALA A 54 -4.12 -14.21 -19.25
CA ALA A 54 -3.33 -15.35 -19.70
C ALA A 54 -2.23 -15.72 -18.66
N PRO A 55 -1.83 -17.00 -18.56
CA PRO A 55 -0.84 -17.45 -17.57
C PRO A 55 0.50 -16.69 -17.59
N GLU A 56 0.99 -16.29 -18.76
CA GLU A 56 2.20 -15.47 -18.92
C GLU A 56 1.87 -14.06 -19.43
N GLY A 57 0.61 -13.64 -19.30
CA GLY A 57 0.12 -12.36 -19.78
C GLY A 57 0.22 -11.25 -18.75
N ASP A 58 -0.13 -10.06 -19.20
CA ASP A 58 -0.14 -8.79 -18.48
C ASP A 58 -1.56 -8.41 -18.01
N GLY A 59 -2.38 -9.40 -17.65
CA GLY A 59 -3.74 -9.18 -17.16
C GLY A 59 -4.74 -8.92 -18.29
N SER A 60 -5.32 -7.71 -18.32
CA SER A 60 -6.34 -7.30 -19.27
C SER A 60 -5.81 -6.26 -20.26
N GLU A 61 -6.36 -6.25 -21.47
CA GLU A 61 -5.99 -5.30 -22.52
C GLU A 61 -6.40 -3.85 -22.20
N SER A 62 -7.36 -3.67 -21.28
CA SER A 62 -7.93 -2.39 -20.88
C SER A 62 -8.11 -2.33 -19.36
N GLY A 63 -7.07 -1.88 -18.64
CA GLY A 63 -7.12 -1.67 -17.19
C GLY A 63 -7.73 -0.31 -16.79
N ALA A 64 -8.35 -0.25 -15.62
CA ALA A 64 -9.02 0.93 -15.06
C ALA A 64 -8.09 2.15 -14.87
N CYS A 65 -6.78 1.96 -14.80
CA CYS A 65 -5.81 3.06 -14.73
C CYS A 65 -5.49 3.70 -16.10
N GLY A 66 -6.00 3.14 -17.21
CA GLY A 66 -5.83 3.73 -18.54
C GLY A 66 -4.46 3.52 -19.19
N TYR A 67 -3.61 2.65 -18.64
CA TYR A 67 -2.29 2.34 -19.22
C TYR A 67 -2.36 1.42 -20.45
N GLY A 68 -3.45 0.65 -20.59
CA GLY A 68 -3.65 -0.29 -21.70
C GLY A 68 -2.47 -1.26 -21.87
N ARG A 69 -2.15 -1.59 -23.12
CA ARG A 69 -1.05 -2.52 -23.49
C ARG A 69 0.35 -2.11 -23.06
N ALA A 70 0.55 -0.88 -22.58
CA ALA A 70 1.87 -0.45 -22.11
C ALA A 70 2.34 -1.24 -20.87
N VAL A 71 1.41 -1.86 -20.14
CA VAL A 71 1.72 -2.63 -18.93
C VAL A 71 2.53 -3.92 -19.20
N GLY A 72 2.44 -4.48 -20.40
CA GLY A 72 3.29 -5.62 -20.80
C GLY A 72 4.76 -5.24 -21.02
N GLY A 73 5.08 -3.96 -21.24
CA GLY A 73 6.43 -3.47 -21.45
C GLY A 73 7.04 -2.75 -20.24
N PRO A 74 8.32 -2.33 -20.31
CA PRO A 74 8.94 -1.52 -19.28
C PRO A 74 8.16 -0.23 -19.00
N PRO A 75 8.06 0.22 -17.73
CA PRO A 75 8.75 -0.33 -16.55
C PRO A 75 8.00 -1.49 -15.87
N TYR A 76 6.76 -1.78 -16.29
CA TYR A 76 5.88 -2.74 -15.62
C TYR A 76 6.23 -4.20 -15.93
N ASN A 77 6.59 -4.51 -17.18
CA ASN A 77 6.97 -5.86 -17.64
C ASN A 77 5.98 -6.95 -17.20
N SER A 78 4.68 -6.68 -17.34
CA SER A 78 3.59 -7.55 -16.89
C SER A 78 3.53 -7.78 -15.38
N MET A 79 4.37 -7.12 -14.57
CA MET A 79 4.38 -7.21 -13.11
C MET A 79 3.34 -6.28 -12.50
N ILE A 80 2.07 -6.62 -12.68
CA ILE A 80 0.93 -5.77 -12.33
C ILE A 80 -0.13 -6.51 -11.52
N SER A 81 -1.06 -5.75 -10.94
CA SER A 81 -2.24 -6.25 -10.27
C SER A 81 -3.43 -5.32 -10.51
N ALA A 82 -4.62 -5.90 -10.61
CA ALA A 82 -5.84 -5.19 -10.27
C ALA A 82 -5.94 -5.11 -8.73
N GLY A 83 -6.16 -3.91 -8.21
CA GLY A 83 -6.40 -3.70 -6.78
C GLY A 83 -7.89 -3.74 -6.48
N ASN A 84 -8.28 -4.23 -5.30
CA ASN A 84 -9.65 -4.02 -4.83
C ASN A 84 -9.95 -2.53 -4.58
N PRO A 85 -11.19 -2.12 -4.27
CA PRO A 85 -11.52 -0.71 -4.09
C PRO A 85 -10.65 0.03 -3.04
N SER A 86 -10.17 -0.66 -2.01
CA SER A 86 -9.31 -0.07 -0.97
C SER A 86 -7.87 0.15 -1.44
N ILE A 87 -7.37 -0.66 -2.37
CA ILE A 87 -6.04 -0.49 -2.99
C ILE A 87 -6.12 0.48 -4.17
N TYR A 88 -7.14 0.34 -5.04
CA TYR A 88 -7.35 1.19 -6.21
C TYR A 88 -7.76 2.62 -5.86
N GLN A 89 -8.55 2.81 -4.79
CA GLN A 89 -8.94 4.12 -4.24
C GLN A 89 -9.48 5.10 -5.28
N SER A 90 -10.43 4.64 -6.10
CA SER A 90 -11.01 5.44 -7.19
C SER A 90 -9.94 6.04 -8.12
N GLY A 91 -8.90 5.26 -8.43
CA GLY A 91 -7.80 5.64 -9.34
C GLY A 91 -6.60 6.26 -8.65
N LYS A 92 -6.70 6.69 -7.38
CA LYS A 92 -5.55 7.26 -6.64
C LYS A 92 -4.46 6.22 -6.36
N GLY A 93 -4.82 4.94 -6.37
CA GLY A 93 -3.88 3.83 -6.21
C GLY A 93 -3.10 3.49 -7.48
N CYS A 94 -3.51 3.99 -8.66
CA CYS A 94 -2.86 3.70 -9.93
C CYS A 94 -1.37 4.04 -9.91
N GLY A 95 -0.54 3.11 -10.39
CA GLY A 95 0.92 3.22 -10.36
C GLY A 95 1.57 2.97 -9.00
N THR A 96 0.80 2.73 -7.93
CA THR A 96 1.39 2.35 -6.64
C THR A 96 2.10 1.01 -6.75
N CYS A 97 3.29 0.94 -6.15
CA CYS A 97 4.11 -0.26 -6.09
C CYS A 97 3.88 -1.01 -4.78
N TYR A 98 3.83 -2.33 -4.87
CA TYR A 98 3.85 -3.23 -3.71
C TYR A 98 4.90 -4.32 -3.90
N GLN A 99 5.52 -4.74 -2.81
CA GLN A 99 6.17 -6.04 -2.73
C GLN A 99 5.14 -7.05 -2.25
N VAL A 100 4.96 -8.14 -2.98
CA VAL A 100 3.98 -9.20 -2.66
C VAL A 100 4.71 -10.53 -2.56
N LYS A 101 4.52 -11.23 -1.44
CA LYS A 101 5.21 -12.47 -1.09
C LYS A 101 4.21 -13.59 -0.87
N CYS A 102 4.27 -14.64 -1.69
CA CYS A 102 3.48 -15.86 -1.54
C CYS A 102 3.82 -16.58 -0.23
N THR A 103 2.81 -17.00 0.52
CA THR A 103 2.94 -17.78 1.75
C THR A 103 1.97 -18.97 1.78
N GLY A 104 2.30 -20.00 2.57
CA GLY A 104 1.38 -21.11 2.85
C GLY A 104 1.12 -22.10 1.72
N ASN A 105 1.70 -21.93 0.52
CA ASN A 105 1.63 -22.89 -0.57
C ASN A 105 3.02 -23.52 -0.83
N SER A 106 3.06 -24.83 -1.10
CA SER A 106 4.32 -25.58 -1.31
C SER A 106 5.11 -25.11 -2.55
N ALA A 107 4.44 -24.49 -3.53
CA ALA A 107 5.04 -23.89 -4.71
C ALA A 107 5.62 -22.49 -4.46
N CYS A 108 5.29 -21.80 -3.35
CA CYS A 108 5.84 -20.47 -3.06
C CYS A 108 7.37 -20.51 -2.98
N SER A 109 8.04 -19.56 -3.62
CA SER A 109 9.49 -19.35 -3.43
C SER A 109 9.83 -18.77 -2.06
N GLY A 110 8.89 -18.01 -1.47
CA GLY A 110 9.12 -17.21 -0.27
C GLY A 110 9.78 -15.85 -0.54
N ASN A 111 10.18 -15.57 -1.78
CA ASN A 111 10.71 -14.27 -2.17
C ASN A 111 9.57 -13.33 -2.60
N PRO A 112 9.62 -12.04 -2.23
CA PRO A 112 8.66 -11.07 -2.73
C PRO A 112 8.90 -10.76 -4.21
N VAL A 113 7.83 -10.43 -4.91
CA VAL A 113 7.87 -9.83 -6.24
C VAL A 113 7.30 -8.42 -6.19
N ARG A 114 7.85 -7.54 -7.01
CA ARG A 114 7.36 -6.17 -7.15
C ARG A 114 6.18 -6.16 -8.13
N VAL A 115 5.06 -5.53 -7.75
CA VAL A 115 3.90 -5.36 -8.62
C VAL A 115 3.38 -3.93 -8.58
N PHE A 116 2.75 -3.49 -9.66
CA PHE A 116 2.13 -2.18 -9.77
C PHE A 116 0.60 -2.29 -9.91
N ILE A 117 -0.12 -1.40 -9.25
CA ILE A 117 -1.58 -1.32 -9.40
C ILE A 117 -1.90 -0.61 -10.72
N THR A 118 -2.53 -1.31 -11.65
CA THR A 118 -2.85 -0.79 -12.99
C THR A 118 -4.31 -1.01 -13.39
N ASP A 119 -5.07 -1.70 -12.54
CA ASP A 119 -6.46 -2.02 -12.79
C ASP A 119 -7.26 -2.05 -11.47
N LEU A 120 -8.58 -2.16 -11.57
CA LEU A 120 -9.52 -2.30 -10.48
C LEU A 120 -10.18 -3.68 -10.57
N CYS A 121 -10.22 -4.39 -9.45
CA CYS A 121 -11.15 -5.50 -9.27
C CYS A 121 -12.30 -5.05 -8.33
N PRO A 122 -13.50 -4.73 -8.86
CA PRO A 122 -14.57 -4.13 -8.06
C PRO A 122 -15.09 -5.04 -6.93
N GLU A 123 -15.25 -6.33 -7.24
CA GLU A 123 -15.87 -7.32 -6.34
C GLU A 123 -14.85 -8.21 -5.62
N CYS A 124 -13.54 -7.87 -5.70
CA CYS A 124 -12.51 -8.66 -5.05
C CYS A 124 -12.53 -8.48 -3.53
N ALA A 125 -12.84 -9.57 -2.81
CA ALA A 125 -12.68 -9.64 -1.35
C ALA A 125 -11.20 -9.68 -0.91
N HIS A 126 -10.28 -9.91 -1.86
CA HIS A 126 -8.84 -9.99 -1.67
C HIS A 126 -8.17 -8.74 -2.24
N TYR A 127 -6.96 -8.39 -1.79
CA TYR A 127 -6.40 -7.07 -2.12
C TYR A 127 -5.79 -7.01 -3.52
N PHE A 128 -5.25 -8.14 -3.99
CA PHE A 128 -4.51 -8.25 -5.25
C PHE A 128 -5.10 -9.34 -6.13
N ASP A 129 -5.59 -8.95 -7.30
CA ASP A 129 -5.82 -9.87 -8.41
C ASP A 129 -4.70 -9.64 -9.43
N LEU A 130 -3.69 -10.52 -9.41
CA LEU A 130 -2.41 -10.33 -10.10
C LEU A 130 -2.52 -10.70 -11.59
N SER A 131 -1.63 -10.19 -12.44
CA SER A 131 -1.47 -10.80 -13.77
C SER A 131 -0.98 -12.26 -13.62
N GLY A 132 -1.29 -13.12 -14.60
CA GLY A 132 -0.74 -14.47 -14.60
C GLY A 132 0.79 -14.52 -14.50
N HIS A 133 1.48 -13.58 -15.16
CA HIS A 133 2.93 -13.47 -15.11
C HIS A 133 3.43 -13.11 -13.70
N ALA A 134 2.83 -12.09 -13.05
CA ALA A 134 3.20 -11.68 -11.70
C ALA A 134 2.92 -12.78 -10.67
N PHE A 135 1.78 -13.46 -10.78
CA PHE A 135 1.39 -14.53 -9.88
C PHE A 135 2.35 -15.72 -9.96
N GLY A 136 2.66 -16.19 -11.17
CA GLY A 136 3.61 -17.28 -11.38
C GLY A 136 5.03 -16.94 -10.96
N SER A 137 5.43 -15.66 -11.06
CA SER A 137 6.76 -15.18 -10.65
C SER A 137 7.04 -15.31 -9.15
N MET A 138 6.01 -15.50 -8.32
CA MET A 138 6.20 -15.79 -6.89
C MET A 138 6.57 -17.26 -6.61
N ALA A 139 6.45 -18.14 -7.59
CA ALA A 139 6.70 -19.55 -7.42
C ALA A 139 8.20 -19.90 -7.40
N LYS A 140 8.54 -21.07 -6.87
CA LYS A 140 9.83 -21.71 -7.09
C LYS A 140 10.07 -21.92 -8.59
N SER A 141 11.33 -22.01 -8.99
CA SER A 141 11.69 -22.33 -10.38
C SER A 141 10.98 -23.61 -10.85
N GLY A 142 10.30 -23.53 -12.00
CA GLY A 142 9.51 -24.64 -12.56
C GLY A 142 8.17 -24.92 -11.87
N GLN A 143 7.73 -24.09 -10.92
CA GLN A 143 6.47 -24.28 -10.18
C GLN A 143 5.41 -23.20 -10.47
N ALA A 144 5.64 -22.34 -11.45
CA ALA A 144 4.74 -21.22 -11.78
C ALA A 144 3.31 -21.71 -12.08
N ASP A 145 3.17 -22.74 -12.93
CA ASP A 145 1.85 -23.29 -13.27
C ASP A 145 1.19 -24.02 -12.11
N ASN A 146 1.96 -24.70 -11.26
CA ASN A 146 1.44 -25.32 -10.04
C ASN A 146 0.90 -24.27 -9.08
N LEU A 147 1.59 -23.14 -8.95
CA LEU A 147 1.11 -22.03 -8.14
C LEU A 147 -0.17 -21.45 -8.76
N ARG A 148 -0.19 -21.13 -10.07
CA ARG A 148 -1.37 -20.62 -10.78
C ARG A 148 -2.58 -21.53 -10.67
N THR A 149 -2.39 -22.84 -10.72
CA THR A 149 -3.45 -23.85 -10.56
C THR A 149 -4.12 -23.79 -9.19
N ALA A 150 -3.42 -23.30 -8.15
CA ALA A 150 -4.05 -23.05 -6.85
C ALA A 150 -5.14 -21.97 -6.95
N GLY A 151 -5.05 -21.05 -7.91
CA GLY A 151 -6.02 -19.99 -8.23
C GLY A 151 -6.06 -18.86 -7.20
N LYS A 152 -6.07 -19.22 -5.91
CA LYS A 152 -6.14 -18.32 -4.77
C LYS A 152 -5.09 -18.73 -3.73
N ILE A 153 -4.23 -17.80 -3.33
CA ILE A 153 -3.14 -18.06 -2.38
C ILE A 153 -3.11 -17.01 -1.27
N SER A 154 -2.51 -17.37 -0.13
CA SER A 154 -2.16 -16.39 0.89
C SER A 154 -0.92 -15.61 0.47
N VAL A 155 -0.95 -14.30 0.68
CA VAL A 155 0.20 -13.42 0.43
C VAL A 155 0.41 -12.48 1.61
N GLN A 156 1.66 -12.09 1.79
CA GLN A 156 2.07 -10.94 2.59
C GLN A 156 2.44 -9.81 1.64
N TYR A 157 2.26 -8.55 2.06
CA TYR A 157 2.61 -7.42 1.22
C TYR A 157 3.09 -6.20 2.02
N GLU A 158 3.88 -5.36 1.37
CA GLU A 158 4.22 -4.01 1.83
C GLU A 158 4.27 -3.06 0.64
N ARG A 159 4.16 -1.76 0.91
CA ARG A 159 4.34 -0.74 -0.12
C ARG A 159 5.83 -0.62 -0.45
N CYS A 160 6.16 -0.48 -1.73
CA CYS A 160 7.43 0.14 -2.11
C CYS A 160 7.30 1.66 -1.91
#